data_AF-A0A969MLB3-F1
#
_entry.id   AF-A0A969MLB3-F1
#
_cell.length_a   1.000
_cell.length_b   1.000
_cell.length_c   1.000
_cell.angle_alpha   90.00
_cell.angle_beta   90.00
_cell.angle_gamma   90.00
#
_symmetry.space_group_name_H-M   'P 1'
#
loop_
_entity.id
_entity.type
_entity.pdbx_description
1 polymer ?
#
loop_
_entity_poly.entity_id
_entity_poly.type
_entity_poly.pdbx_seq_one_letter_code
_entity_poly.pdbx_strand_id
1 'polypeptide(L)'
;MRNPGYESFNLEFDCRYENDTFTPFVKLGITGTSLCPASKKNSKYGAHSQRSRINLTIPFKEQTDIACLIDLVENNLSSSVYPVLKIADEKFVTETAYENPKFVEDIVRSIALALKEESLEFKSVECTNYETISHSRCLRSN
;
A
#
# COMPACT_ATOMS: atom_id res chain seq x y z
N MET A 1 -15.85 1.04 10.11
CA MET A 1 -15.89 -0.34 10.62
C MET A 1 -15.92 -1.26 9.40
N ARG A 2 -14.99 -2.21 9.24
CA ARG A 2 -14.96 -3.10 8.07
C ARG A 2 -16.21 -3.99 8.09
N ASN A 3 -17.09 -3.86 7.09
CA ASN A 3 -18.15 -4.86 6.91
C ASN A 3 -17.50 -6.23 6.65
N PRO A 4 -18.06 -7.33 7.17
CA PRO A 4 -17.52 -8.66 6.91
C PRO A 4 -17.53 -8.95 5.41
N GLY A 5 -16.38 -9.36 4.89
CA GLY A 5 -16.16 -9.66 3.48
C GLY A 5 -14.76 -10.23 3.28
N TYR A 6 -14.50 -10.75 2.08
CA TYR A 6 -13.20 -11.31 1.73
C TYR A 6 -12.41 -10.33 0.88
N GLU A 7 -11.18 -10.09 1.28
CA GLU A 7 -10.18 -9.39 0.47
C GLU A 7 -9.03 -10.33 0.18
N SER A 8 -8.57 -10.33 -1.07
CA SER A 8 -7.49 -11.20 -1.53
C SER A 8 -6.19 -10.43 -1.60
N PHE A 9 -5.16 -10.95 -0.96
CA PHE A 9 -3.80 -10.45 -1.04
C PHE A 9 -2.93 -11.44 -1.79
N ASN A 10 -1.98 -10.93 -2.59
CA ASN A 10 -1.01 -11.79 -3.25
C ASN A 10 0.17 -11.99 -2.30
N LEU A 11 0.46 -13.23 -1.95
CA LEU A 11 1.61 -13.59 -1.15
C LEU A 11 2.47 -14.58 -1.93
N GLU A 12 3.72 -14.22 -2.17
CA GLU A 12 4.72 -15.08 -2.80
C GLU A 12 5.82 -15.37 -1.78
N PHE A 13 6.12 -16.65 -1.59
CA PHE A 13 7.23 -17.10 -0.76
C PHE A 13 8.36 -17.58 -1.67
N ASP A 14 9.52 -16.97 -1.51
CA ASP A 14 10.71 -17.27 -2.31
C ASP A 14 11.91 -17.55 -1.39
N CYS A 15 12.88 -18.29 -1.90
CA CYS A 15 14.14 -18.53 -1.19
C CYS A 15 15.32 -18.44 -2.15
N ARG A 16 16.37 -17.73 -1.74
CA ARG A 16 17.64 -17.66 -2.47
C ARG A 16 18.66 -18.55 -1.77
N TYR A 17 19.28 -19.47 -2.51
CA TYR A 17 20.39 -20.30 -2.03
C TYR A 17 21.70 -19.80 -2.63
N GLU A 18 22.60 -19.28 -1.79
CA GLU A 18 23.94 -18.83 -2.18
C GLU A 18 24.94 -19.08 -1.06
N ASN A 19 26.18 -19.49 -1.40
CA ASN A 19 27.26 -19.75 -0.45
C ASN A 19 26.80 -20.65 0.73
N ASP A 20 26.12 -21.74 0.41
CA ASP A 20 25.56 -22.70 1.39
C ASP A 20 24.59 -22.09 2.43
N THR A 21 24.01 -20.93 2.10
CA THR A 21 23.04 -20.22 2.94
C THR A 21 21.71 -20.09 2.22
N PHE A 22 20.62 -20.40 2.92
CA PHE A 22 19.25 -20.15 2.47
C PHE A 22 18.74 -18.83 3.04
N THR A 23 18.30 -17.93 2.16
CA THR A 23 17.71 -16.64 2.53
C THR A 23 16.26 -16.59 2.05
N PRO A 24 15.29 -16.92 2.91
CA PRO A 24 13.88 -16.86 2.58
C PRO A 24 13.35 -15.42 2.63
N PHE A 25 12.44 -15.09 1.74
CA PHE A 25 11.75 -13.81 1.71
C PHE A 25 10.30 -13.96 1.24
N VAL A 26 9.46 -13.04 1.70
CA VAL A 26 8.05 -12.94 1.30
C VAL A 26 7.87 -11.67 0.49
N LYS A 27 7.15 -11.78 -0.63
CA LYS A 27 6.59 -10.64 -1.35
C LYS A 27 5.10 -10.56 -1.11
N LEU A 28 4.66 -9.40 -0.65
CA LEU A 28 3.27 -9.12 -0.32
C LEU A 28 2.74 -8.03 -1.24
N GLY A 29 1.72 -8.37 -2.02
CA GLY A 29 1.02 -7.49 -2.93
C GLY A 29 -0.28 -6.98 -2.32
N ILE A 30 -0.35 -5.69 -2.00
CA ILE A 30 -1.50 -5.01 -1.38
C ILE A 30 -2.05 -3.97 -2.35
N THR A 31 -3.38 -3.81 -2.34
CA THR A 31 -4.05 -2.79 -3.15
C THR A 31 -4.65 -1.73 -2.25
N GLY A 32 -4.44 -0.47 -2.61
CA GLY A 32 -4.94 0.68 -1.88
C GLY A 32 -5.47 1.77 -2.79
N THR A 33 -5.88 2.87 -2.17
CA THR A 33 -6.22 4.11 -2.87
C THR A 33 -5.19 5.18 -2.55
N SER A 34 -4.74 5.88 -3.59
CA SER A 34 -3.96 7.12 -3.51
C SER A 34 -4.81 8.24 -4.09
N LEU A 35 -4.87 9.38 -3.39
CA LEU A 35 -5.49 10.60 -3.90
C LEU A 35 -4.40 11.64 -4.15
N CYS A 36 -4.38 12.21 -5.36
CA CYS A 36 -3.31 13.08 -5.82
C CYS A 36 -3.34 14.45 -5.11
N PRO A 37 -2.29 14.80 -4.32
CA PRO A 37 -2.22 16.10 -3.65
C PRO A 37 -2.22 17.28 -4.62
N ALA A 38 -1.54 17.14 -5.77
CA ALA A 38 -1.52 18.19 -6.80
C ALA A 38 -2.91 18.44 -7.39
N SER A 39 -3.68 17.39 -7.64
CA SER A 39 -5.05 17.52 -8.16
C SER A 39 -5.94 18.27 -7.18
N LYS A 40 -5.88 17.90 -5.88
CA LYS A 40 -6.62 18.58 -4.83
C LYS A 40 -6.25 20.05 -4.71
N LYS A 41 -4.96 20.39 -4.78
CA LYS A 41 -4.48 21.79 -4.64
C LYS A 41 -4.89 22.67 -5.82
N ASN A 42 -4.94 22.12 -7.03
CA ASN A 42 -5.17 22.89 -8.25
C ASN A 42 -6.64 22.95 -8.70
N SER A 43 -7.52 22.18 -8.07
CA SER A 43 -8.94 22.10 -8.43
C SER A 43 -9.80 22.86 -7.43
N LYS A 44 -10.83 23.58 -7.92
CA LYS A 44 -11.80 24.25 -7.04
C LYS A 44 -12.62 23.26 -6.21
N TYR A 45 -12.88 22.08 -6.77
CA TYR A 45 -13.62 20.99 -6.15
C TYR A 45 -13.05 19.65 -6.60
N GLY A 46 -13.12 18.66 -5.72
CA GLY A 46 -12.70 17.29 -6.02
C GLY A 46 -11.18 17.14 -6.19
N ALA A 47 -10.78 15.89 -6.37
CA ALA A 47 -9.42 15.48 -6.70
C ALA A 47 -9.48 14.08 -7.28
N HIS A 48 -8.59 13.74 -8.22
CA HIS A 48 -8.58 12.38 -8.73
C HIS A 48 -7.94 11.43 -7.71
N SER A 49 -8.61 10.30 -7.51
CA SER A 49 -8.12 9.13 -6.79
C SER A 49 -7.82 8.02 -7.78
N GLN A 50 -6.77 7.25 -7.51
CA GLN A 50 -6.36 6.13 -8.32
C GLN A 50 -6.12 4.90 -7.46
N ARG A 51 -6.19 3.74 -8.11
CA ARG A 51 -5.77 2.48 -7.51
C ARG A 51 -4.25 2.45 -7.44
N SER A 52 -3.72 2.10 -6.28
CA SER A 52 -2.30 1.90 -6.04
C SER A 52 -2.04 0.44 -5.70
N ARG A 53 -1.01 -0.14 -6.30
CA ARG A 53 -0.51 -1.47 -5.93
C ARG A 53 0.83 -1.34 -5.25
N ILE A 54 0.93 -1.95 -4.08
CA ILE A 54 2.10 -1.93 -3.22
C ILE A 54 2.67 -3.33 -3.23
N ASN A 55 3.93 -3.48 -3.60
CA ASN A 55 4.67 -4.73 -3.43
C ASN A 55 5.72 -4.50 -2.34
N LEU A 56 5.55 -5.20 -1.23
CA LEU A 56 6.48 -5.19 -0.11
C LEU A 56 7.28 -6.49 -0.12
N THR A 57 8.60 -6.41 -0.19
CA THR A 57 9.48 -7.58 -0.09
C THR A 57 10.24 -7.53 1.23
N ILE A 58 10.09 -8.56 2.05
CA ILE A 58 10.74 -8.65 3.37
C ILE A 58 11.43 -10.01 3.57
N PRO A 59 12.53 -10.07 4.33
CA PRO A 59 13.06 -11.35 4.81
C PRO A 59 12.02 -12.09 5.64
N PHE A 60 11.88 -13.39 5.43
CA PHE A 60 10.98 -14.21 6.23
C PHE A 60 11.71 -14.72 7.48
N LYS A 61 11.17 -14.42 8.65
CA LYS A 61 11.65 -14.88 9.95
C LYS A 61 10.49 -15.52 10.72
N GLU A 62 10.78 -16.28 11.77
CA GLU A 62 9.75 -16.96 12.58
C GLU A 62 8.69 -16.00 13.15
N GLN A 63 9.05 -14.73 13.35
CA GLN A 63 8.18 -13.69 13.91
C GLN A 63 7.48 -12.82 12.84
N THR A 64 7.56 -13.17 11.56
CA THR A 64 6.94 -12.41 10.48
C THR A 64 5.42 -12.57 10.50
N ASP A 65 4.71 -11.56 11.00
CA ASP A 65 3.25 -11.49 10.96
C ASP A 65 2.75 -10.76 9.70
N ILE A 66 2.19 -11.52 8.76
CA ILE A 66 1.65 -11.00 7.50
C ILE A 66 0.47 -10.04 7.74
N ALA A 67 -0.38 -10.28 8.75
CA ALA A 67 -1.53 -9.42 9.01
C ALA A 67 -1.07 -8.03 9.48
N CYS A 68 -0.09 -7.99 10.39
CA CYS A 68 0.52 -6.74 10.84
C CYS A 68 1.14 -5.95 9.67
N LEU A 69 1.80 -6.63 8.73
CA LEU A 69 2.38 -5.99 7.56
C LEU A 69 1.33 -5.43 6.60
N ILE A 70 0.20 -6.14 6.43
CA ILE A 70 -0.95 -5.63 5.66
C ILE A 70 -1.47 -4.36 6.31
N ASP A 71 -1.76 -4.38 7.60
CA ASP A 71 -2.29 -3.23 8.33
C ASP A 71 -1.31 -2.04 8.29
N LEU A 72 -0.01 -2.28 8.43
CA LEU A 72 1.03 -1.26 8.34
C LEU A 72 0.99 -0.57 6.97
N VAL A 73 0.92 -1.33 5.88
CA VAL A 73 0.87 -0.76 4.53
C VAL A 73 -0.45 0.00 4.31
N GLU A 74 -1.58 -0.57 4.72
CA GLU A 74 -2.90 0.05 4.57
C GLU A 74 -3.03 1.39 5.31
N ASN A 75 -2.49 1.47 6.54
CA ASN A 75 -2.47 2.70 7.33
C ASN A 75 -1.61 3.81 6.68
N ASN A 76 -0.70 3.44 5.76
CA ASN A 76 0.17 4.37 5.07
C ASN A 76 -0.36 4.83 3.70
N LEU A 77 -1.54 4.37 3.27
CA LEU A 77 -2.20 4.82 2.05
C LEU A 77 -3.04 6.09 2.27
N SER A 78 -3.65 6.64 1.21
CA SER A 78 -4.66 7.69 1.38
C SER A 78 -5.94 7.12 1.98
N SER A 79 -6.33 5.93 1.52
CA SER A 79 -7.39 5.13 2.12
C SER A 79 -7.22 3.65 1.74
N SER A 80 -7.63 2.75 2.63
CA SER A 80 -7.67 1.32 2.39
C SER A 80 -8.75 0.93 1.38
N VAL A 81 -8.62 -0.26 0.80
CA VAL A 81 -9.70 -0.88 0.02
C VAL A 81 -10.55 -1.71 0.96
N TYR A 82 -11.84 -1.82 0.64
CA TYR A 82 -12.80 -2.57 1.44
C TYR A 82 -13.60 -3.48 0.51
N PRO A 83 -13.88 -4.73 0.91
CA PRO A 83 -14.56 -5.68 0.03
C PRO A 83 -16.03 -5.32 -0.22
N VAL A 84 -16.69 -4.69 0.77
CA VAL A 84 -18.10 -4.28 0.68
C VAL A 84 -18.27 -2.90 1.33
N LEU A 85 -18.72 -1.93 0.54
CA LEU A 85 -19.05 -0.58 0.99
C LEU A 85 -20.56 -0.36 0.99
N LYS A 86 -21.10 0.10 2.13
CA LYS A 86 -22.43 0.73 2.18
C LYS A 86 -22.27 2.22 1.93
N ILE A 87 -23.38 2.93 1.69
CA ILE A 87 -23.37 4.38 1.41
C ILE A 87 -22.63 5.18 2.50
N ALA A 88 -22.85 4.86 3.77
CA ALA A 88 -22.15 5.52 4.88
C ALA A 88 -20.63 5.25 4.87
N ASP A 89 -20.22 4.05 4.44
CA ASP A 89 -18.81 3.67 4.32
C ASP A 89 -18.14 4.35 3.12
N GLU A 90 -18.85 4.48 2.00
CA GLU A 90 -18.36 5.19 0.81
C GLU A 90 -18.04 6.66 1.11
N LYS A 91 -18.91 7.32 1.89
CA LYS A 91 -18.64 8.67 2.41
C LYS A 91 -17.34 8.69 3.21
N PHE A 92 -17.19 7.80 4.18
CA PHE A 92 -16.01 7.72 5.04
C PHE A 92 -14.72 7.48 4.25
N VAL A 93 -14.72 6.52 3.31
CA VAL A 93 -13.55 6.20 2.49
C VAL A 93 -13.15 7.39 1.62
N THR A 94 -14.14 8.07 1.05
CA THR A 94 -13.93 9.24 0.19
C THR A 94 -13.36 10.42 0.98
N GLU A 95 -13.95 10.76 2.13
CA GLU A 95 -13.49 11.84 2.99
C GLU A 95 -12.09 11.56 3.54
N THR A 96 -11.82 10.33 4.00
CA THR A 96 -10.50 9.91 4.48
C THR A 96 -9.43 10.06 3.40
N ALA A 97 -9.69 9.58 2.19
CA ALA A 97 -8.75 9.73 1.07
C ALA A 97 -8.54 11.21 0.71
N TYR A 98 -9.60 12.02 0.77
CA TYR A 98 -9.54 13.43 0.46
C TYR A 98 -8.73 14.21 1.51
N GLU A 99 -8.89 13.91 2.79
CA GLU A 99 -8.16 14.55 3.90
C GLU A 99 -6.69 14.13 3.97
N ASN A 100 -6.36 12.93 3.49
CA ASN A 100 -5.01 12.36 3.51
C ASN A 100 -4.45 12.10 2.09
N PRO A 101 -4.27 13.15 1.26
CA PRO A 101 -3.74 12.99 -0.09
C PRO A 101 -2.26 12.62 -0.03
N LYS A 102 -1.82 11.60 -0.79
CA LYS A 102 -0.43 11.13 -0.81
C LYS A 102 0.03 10.85 -2.24
N PHE A 103 1.21 11.35 -2.61
CA PHE A 103 1.88 10.91 -3.84
C PHE A 103 2.43 9.49 -3.69
N VAL A 104 2.77 8.87 -4.82
CA VAL A 104 3.41 7.55 -4.84
C VAL A 104 4.73 7.56 -4.06
N GLU A 105 5.50 8.66 -4.14
CA GLU A 105 6.74 8.85 -3.36
C GLU A 105 6.48 8.91 -1.86
N ASP A 106 5.38 9.53 -1.45
CA ASP A 106 5.03 9.67 -0.03
C ASP A 106 4.59 8.33 0.54
N ILE A 107 3.81 7.54 -0.20
CA ILE A 107 3.38 6.19 0.21
C ILE A 107 4.61 5.30 0.46
N VAL A 108 5.54 5.23 -0.50
CA VAL A 108 6.75 4.42 -0.36
C VAL A 108 7.59 4.89 0.83
N ARG A 109 7.77 6.21 0.98
CA ARG A 109 8.54 6.79 2.09
C ARG A 109 7.91 6.47 3.44
N SER A 110 6.59 6.66 3.58
CA SER A 110 5.88 6.43 4.83
C SER A 110 5.89 4.96 5.24
N ILE A 111 5.72 4.02 4.29
CA ILE A 111 5.85 2.58 4.56
C ILE A 111 7.28 2.24 5.01
N ALA A 112 8.30 2.72 4.31
CA ALA A 112 9.69 2.47 4.66
C ALA A 112 10.07 3.04 6.05
N LEU A 113 9.49 4.18 6.44
CA LEU A 113 9.66 4.75 7.78
C LEU A 113 8.96 3.91 8.85
N ALA A 114 7.69 3.53 8.62
CA ALA A 114 6.94 2.70 9.55
C ALA A 114 7.61 1.34 9.79
N LEU A 115 8.15 0.70 8.74
CA LEU A 115 8.91 -0.54 8.88
C LEU A 115 10.17 -0.34 9.75
N LYS A 116 10.87 0.78 9.61
CA LYS A 116 12.05 1.10 10.45
C LYS A 116 11.66 1.37 11.90
N GLU A 117 10.56 2.05 12.15
CA GLU A 117 10.04 2.33 13.50
C GLU A 117 9.69 1.03 14.24
N GLU A 118 9.07 0.08 13.53
CA GLU A 118 8.77 -1.26 14.04
C GLU A 118 10.00 -2.20 14.06
N SER A 119 11.19 -1.71 13.73
CA SER A 119 12.43 -2.51 13.64
C SER A 119 12.32 -3.72 12.70
N LEU A 120 11.48 -3.60 11.65
CA LEU A 120 11.28 -4.61 10.63
C LEU A 120 12.25 -4.38 9.46
N GLU A 121 13.05 -5.40 9.17
CA GLU A 121 13.89 -5.42 7.97
C GLU A 121 13.03 -5.59 6.72
N PHE A 122 13.37 -4.85 5.65
CA PHE A 122 12.77 -5.01 4.34
C PHE A 122 13.82 -4.95 3.24
N LYS A 123 13.52 -5.61 2.12
CA LYS A 123 14.38 -5.63 0.93
C LYS A 123 13.95 -4.58 -0.09
N SER A 124 12.66 -4.41 -0.28
CA SER A 124 12.12 -3.35 -1.14
C SER A 124 10.68 -3.00 -0.79
N VAL A 125 10.32 -1.74 -0.99
CA VAL A 125 8.95 -1.25 -1.01
C VAL A 125 8.70 -0.62 -2.37
N GLU A 126 7.76 -1.16 -3.14
CA GLU A 126 7.38 -0.62 -4.44
C GLU A 126 5.93 -0.17 -4.43
N CYS A 127 5.64 0.99 -5.01
CA CYS A 127 4.27 1.45 -5.21
C CYS A 127 4.06 1.83 -6.68
N THR A 128 3.00 1.27 -7.27
CA THR A 128 2.56 1.56 -8.64
C THR A 128 1.17 2.19 -8.61
N ASN A 129 1.08 3.44 -9.05
CA ASN A 129 -0.20 4.10 -9.30
C ASN A 129 -0.69 3.79 -10.72
N TYR A 130 -1.93 3.34 -10.82
CA TYR A 130 -2.66 3.18 -12.08
C TYR A 130 -3.46 4.46 -12.33
N GLU A 131 -2.84 5.41 -13.01
CA GLU A 131 -3.40 6.74 -13.20
C GLU A 131 -4.79 6.67 -13.86
N THR A 132 -5.74 7.42 -13.30
CA THR A 132 -7.12 7.43 -13.81
C THR A 132 -7.29 8.41 -14.96
N ILE A 133 -6.38 9.38 -15.09
CA ILE A 133 -6.43 10.46 -16.10
C ILE A 133 -5.47 10.24 -17.27
N SER A 134 -4.59 9.24 -17.19
CA SER A 134 -3.65 8.88 -18.26
C SER A 134 -3.37 7.39 -18.25
N HIS A 135 -2.89 6.85 -19.38
CA HIS A 135 -2.53 5.42 -19.48
C HIS A 135 -1.16 5.10 -18.84
N SER A 136 -0.46 6.11 -18.32
CA SER A 136 0.87 5.94 -17.72
C SER A 136 0.77 5.32 -16.32
N ARG A 137 1.77 4.53 -15.96
CA ARG A 137 1.95 4.06 -14.57
C ARG A 137 3.03 4.89 -13.90
N CYS A 138 2.77 5.35 -12.69
CA CYS A 138 3.79 5.98 -11.86
C CYS A 138 4.33 4.94 -10.87
N LEU A 139 5.60 4.56 -10.99
CA LEU A 139 6.26 3.56 -10.16
C LEU A 139 7.36 4.22 -9.33
N ARG A 140 7.39 3.90 -8.03
CA ARG A 140 8.49 4.23 -7.13
C ARG A 140 8.89 3.03 -6.29
N SER A 141 10.18 2.98 -5.94
CA SER A 141 10.75 1.94 -5.08
C SER A 141 11.70 2.56 -4.04
N ASN A 142 11.80 1.93 -2.86
CA ASN A 142 12.80 2.21 -1.83
C ASN A 142 13.41 0.92 -1.30
#